data_AF-A0A0C9UZI8-F1
#
_entry.id   AF-A0A0C9UZI8-F1
#
_cell.length_a   1.000
_cell.length_b   1.000
_cell.length_c   1.000
_cell.angle_alpha   90.00
_cell.angle_beta   90.00
_cell.angle_gamma   90.00
#
_symmetry.space_group_name_H-M   'P 1'
#
loop_
_entity.id
_entity.type
_entity.pdbx_description
1 polymer ?
#
loop_
_entity_poly.entity_id
_entity_poly.type
_entity_poly.pdbx_seq_one_letter_code
_entity_poly.pdbx_strand_id
1 'polypeptide(L)'
;MAKIPRNFRLLEELEKGEKGIGDGSCSYGLEDGDDIMMSYWNGTIIGPGHTVHENRIYSLKIHCGDSYPDKPPTVQFLSRVNLPFVSSTDGKVDPTKLNVLSQWGRDSSIETVLVGIRREMASFNNRKLPQPPEGSTF
;
A
#
# COMPACT_ATOMS: atom_id res chain seq x y z
N MET A 1 17.55 22.71 0.10
CA MET A 1 17.29 21.91 1.31
C MET A 1 18.09 20.62 1.21
N ALA A 2 18.59 20.08 2.33
CA ALA A 2 19.33 18.82 2.32
C ALA A 2 18.38 17.64 2.02
N LYS A 3 18.83 16.70 1.18
CA LYS A 3 18.05 15.51 0.79
C LYS A 3 18.23 14.43 1.84
N ILE A 4 17.13 13.98 2.46
CA ILE A 4 17.15 12.88 3.44
C ILE A 4 17.52 11.57 2.73
N PRO A 5 18.54 10.82 3.19
CA PRO A 5 18.91 9.52 2.63
C PRO A 5 17.80 8.47 2.79
N ARG A 6 17.76 7.49 1.89
CA ARG A 6 16.77 6.39 1.87
C ARG A 6 16.55 5.75 3.23
N ASN A 7 17.62 5.33 3.90
CA ASN A 7 17.51 4.57 5.14
C ASN A 7 16.92 5.42 6.28
N PHE A 8 17.28 6.70 6.36
CA PHE A 8 16.67 7.60 7.35
C PHE A 8 15.18 7.86 7.05
N ARG A 9 14.81 7.97 5.77
CA ARG A 9 13.39 8.05 5.38
C ARG A 9 12.62 6.80 5.79
N LEU A 10 13.17 5.61 5.56
CA LEU A 10 12.52 4.35 5.91
C LEU A 10 12.44 4.14 7.42
N LEU A 11 13.45 4.57 8.19
CA LEU A 11 13.39 4.59 9.66
C LEU A 11 12.29 5.52 10.17
N GLU A 12 12.18 6.73 9.61
CA GLU A 12 11.10 7.66 9.96
C GLU A 12 9.72 7.05 9.67
N GLU A 13 9.57 6.37 8.54
CA GLU A 13 8.33 5.66 8.22
C GLU A 13 8.05 4.48 9.14
N LEU A 14 9.08 3.73 9.56
CA LEU A 14 8.96 2.63 10.53
C LEU A 14 8.45 3.13 11.88
N GLU A 15 9.11 4.15 12.45
CA GLU A 15 8.70 4.75 13.72
C GLU A 15 7.27 5.29 13.69
N LYS A 16 6.84 5.79 12.52
CA LYS A 16 5.48 6.26 12.31
C LYS A 16 4.49 5.08 12.22
N GLY A 17 4.86 4.01 11.52
CA GLY A 17 4.06 2.79 11.40
C GLY A 17 3.78 2.15 12.76
N GLU A 18 4.79 2.09 13.64
CA GLU A 18 4.68 1.53 14.99
C GLU A 18 3.75 2.32 15.92
N LYS A 19 3.62 3.64 15.70
CA LYS A 19 2.71 4.51 16.46
C LYS A 19 1.27 4.47 15.95
N GLY A 20 1.04 3.82 14.81
CA GLY A 20 -0.22 3.87 14.08
C GLY A 20 -0.34 5.13 13.22
N ILE A 21 -1.09 5.01 12.13
CA ILE A 21 -1.25 6.07 11.12
C ILE A 21 -2.72 6.44 10.92
N GLY A 22 -2.97 7.73 10.68
CA GLY A 22 -4.31 8.25 10.35
C GLY A 22 -5.40 7.84 11.33
N ASP A 23 -6.50 7.30 10.80
CA ASP A 23 -7.66 6.79 11.54
C ASP A 23 -7.55 5.30 11.90
N GLY A 24 -6.38 4.67 11.68
CA GLY A 24 -6.16 3.24 11.89
C GLY A 24 -6.73 2.34 10.79
N SER A 25 -7.27 2.91 9.71
CA SER A 25 -7.80 2.12 8.58
C SER A 25 -6.72 1.55 7.65
N CYS A 26 -5.48 2.01 7.80
CA CYS A 26 -4.30 1.45 7.14
C CYS A 26 -3.20 1.26 8.17
N SER A 27 -2.34 0.26 7.96
CA SER A 27 -1.13 0.05 8.74
C SER A 27 -0.04 -0.56 7.87
N TYR A 28 1.22 -0.41 8.29
CA TYR A 28 2.36 -1.05 7.64
C TYR A 28 3.49 -1.28 8.63
N GLY A 29 4.35 -2.24 8.32
CA GLY A 29 5.55 -2.57 9.09
C GLY A 29 6.49 -3.43 8.27
N LEU A 30 7.68 -3.70 8.80
CA LEU A 30 8.65 -4.57 8.12
C LEU A 30 8.08 -5.98 7.93
N GLU A 31 8.39 -6.60 6.79
CA GLU A 31 8.09 -8.01 6.57
C GLU A 31 8.99 -8.91 7.43
N ASP A 32 10.26 -8.52 7.57
CA ASP A 32 11.26 -9.17 8.41
C ASP A 32 11.94 -8.11 9.29
N GLY A 33 11.90 -8.31 10.61
CA GLY A 33 12.52 -7.39 11.57
C GLY A 33 14.05 -7.35 11.48
N ASP A 34 14.66 -8.37 10.88
CA ASP A 34 16.10 -8.46 10.67
C ASP A 34 16.54 -7.82 9.33
N ASP A 35 15.61 -7.32 8.50
CA ASP A 35 15.93 -6.59 7.26
C ASP A 35 16.47 -5.19 7.57
N ILE A 36 17.79 -5.11 7.77
CA ILE A 36 18.53 -3.87 7.99
C ILE A 36 18.33 -2.85 6.85
N MET A 37 18.08 -3.33 5.62
CA MET A 37 17.88 -2.46 4.47
C MET A 37 16.45 -1.92 4.38
N MET A 38 15.52 -2.42 5.22
CA MET A 38 14.11 -2.04 5.27
C MET A 38 13.48 -2.03 3.87
N SER A 39 13.75 -3.09 3.12
CA SER A 39 13.39 -3.20 1.71
C SER A 39 12.00 -3.79 1.55
N TYR A 40 11.61 -4.72 2.42
CA TYR A 40 10.34 -5.43 2.34
C TYR A 40 9.41 -5.08 3.50
N TRP A 41 8.18 -4.74 3.15
CA TRP A 41 7.16 -4.24 4.08
C TRP A 41 5.84 -4.97 3.85
N ASN A 42 5.13 -5.23 4.94
CA ASN A 42 3.75 -5.66 4.93
C ASN A 42 2.84 -4.46 5.14
N GLY A 43 1.83 -4.31 4.27
CA GLY A 43 0.77 -3.32 4.40
C GLY A 43 -0.57 -3.99 4.69
N THR A 44 -1.43 -3.32 5.44
CA THR A 44 -2.81 -3.75 5.70
C THR A 44 -3.78 -2.61 5.43
N ILE A 45 -4.89 -2.90 4.78
CA ILE A 45 -5.99 -1.96 4.52
C ILE A 45 -7.28 -2.57 5.06
N ILE A 46 -7.94 -1.83 5.95
CA ILE A 46 -9.33 -2.09 6.35
C ILE A 46 -10.24 -1.46 5.29
N GLY A 47 -11.04 -2.30 4.66
CA GLY A 47 -11.90 -1.88 3.55
C GLY A 47 -12.87 -0.76 3.96
N PRO A 48 -13.10 0.23 3.09
CA PRO A 48 -13.95 1.37 3.41
C PRO A 48 -15.41 0.95 3.65
N GLY A 49 -16.04 1.54 4.66
CA GLY A 49 -17.46 1.33 4.97
C GLY A 49 -18.38 1.79 3.84
N HIS A 50 -19.59 1.23 3.77
CA HIS A 50 -20.58 1.50 2.72
C HIS A 50 -20.11 1.13 1.30
N THR A 51 -19.24 0.12 1.21
CA THR A 51 -18.75 -0.43 -0.06
C THR A 51 -18.74 -1.95 -0.01
N VAL A 52 -18.54 -2.60 -1.15
CA VAL A 52 -18.27 -4.05 -1.25
C VAL A 52 -17.01 -4.52 -0.51
N HIS A 53 -16.18 -3.57 -0.05
CA HIS A 53 -14.96 -3.83 0.71
C HIS A 53 -15.19 -3.77 2.23
N GLU A 54 -16.37 -3.33 2.69
CA GLU A 54 -16.68 -3.18 4.12
C GLU A 54 -16.47 -4.51 4.88
N ASN A 55 -15.92 -4.41 6.09
CA ASN A 55 -15.54 -5.54 6.96
C ASN A 55 -14.45 -6.47 6.42
N ARG A 56 -13.79 -6.14 5.29
CA ARG A 56 -12.65 -6.92 4.77
C ARG A 56 -11.31 -6.34 5.19
N ILE A 57 -10.33 -7.22 5.38
CA ILE A 57 -8.93 -6.87 5.62
C ILE A 57 -8.12 -7.33 4.41
N TYR A 58 -7.35 -6.41 3.82
CA TYR A 58 -6.47 -6.68 2.68
C TYR A 58 -5.01 -6.59 3.11
N SER A 59 -4.27 -7.67 2.90
CA SER A 59 -2.82 -7.72 3.11
C SER A 59 -2.09 -7.45 1.80
N LEU A 60 -1.01 -6.67 1.87
CA LEU A 60 -0.18 -6.29 0.73
C LEU A 60 1.30 -6.49 1.07
N LYS A 61 2.10 -6.85 0.07
CA LYS A 61 3.56 -6.71 0.10
C LYS A 61 3.97 -5.43 -0.60
N ILE A 62 4.93 -4.75 -0.03
CA ILE A 62 5.46 -3.48 -0.51
C ILE A 62 6.98 -3.60 -0.51
N HIS A 63 7.60 -3.32 -1.66
CA HIS A 63 9.04 -3.37 -1.79
C HIS A 63 9.60 -1.98 -2.14
N CYS A 64 10.39 -1.45 -1.22
CA CYS A 64 11.07 -0.17 -1.27
C CYS A 64 12.50 -0.39 -1.80
N GLY A 65 12.68 -0.39 -3.11
CA GLY A 65 14.00 -0.63 -3.73
C GLY A 65 15.04 0.48 -3.45
N ASP A 66 16.25 0.32 -3.98
CA ASP A 66 17.40 1.21 -3.71
C ASP A 66 17.16 2.68 -4.08
N SER A 67 16.29 2.93 -5.06
CA SER A 67 15.93 4.29 -5.50
C SER A 67 14.81 4.93 -4.69
N TYR A 68 14.24 4.24 -3.70
CA TYR A 68 13.22 4.83 -2.83
C TYR A 68 13.81 5.96 -1.96
N PRO A 69 13.10 7.07 -1.70
CA PRO A 69 11.79 7.47 -2.23
C PRO A 69 11.87 8.31 -3.52
N ASP A 70 13.00 8.37 -4.24
CA ASP A 70 13.02 9.08 -5.54
C ASP A 70 12.14 8.38 -6.59
N LYS A 71 12.00 7.06 -6.47
CA LYS A 71 11.07 6.23 -7.25
C LYS A 71 10.02 5.59 -6.33
N PRO A 72 8.81 5.33 -6.85
CA PRO A 72 7.75 4.69 -6.07
C PRO A 72 8.14 3.26 -5.66
N PRO A 73 7.57 2.73 -4.56
CA PRO A 73 7.72 1.34 -4.21
C PRO A 73 6.91 0.46 -5.17
N THR A 74 7.26 -0.81 -5.26
CA THR A 74 6.41 -1.82 -5.94
C THR A 74 5.42 -2.39 -4.93
N VAL A 75 4.16 -2.56 -5.34
CA VAL A 75 3.07 -3.00 -4.46
C VAL A 75 2.40 -4.23 -5.05
N GLN A 76 2.11 -5.22 -4.21
CA GLN A 76 1.40 -6.43 -4.58
C GLN A 76 0.40 -6.79 -3.50
N PHE A 77 -0.84 -7.04 -3.89
CA PHE A 77 -1.84 -7.60 -3.00
C PHE A 77 -1.54 -9.08 -2.73
N LEU A 78 -1.63 -9.48 -1.46
CA LEU A 78 -1.69 -10.89 -1.06
C LEU A 78 -3.14 -11.35 -1.04
N SER A 79 -4.03 -10.55 -0.44
CA SER A 79 -5.47 -10.81 -0.46
C SER A 79 -6.03 -10.57 -1.86
N ARG A 80 -6.83 -11.50 -2.39
CA ARG A 80 -7.49 -11.29 -3.68
C ARG A 80 -8.44 -10.11 -3.62
N VAL A 81 -8.34 -9.27 -4.64
CA VAL A 81 -9.17 -8.08 -4.80
C VAL A 81 -9.45 -7.87 -6.28
N ASN A 82 -10.66 -7.39 -6.58
CA ASN A 82 -11.02 -6.96 -7.93
C ASN A 82 -10.99 -5.44 -8.01
N LEU A 83 -9.92 -4.90 -8.57
CA LEU A 83 -9.69 -3.47 -8.81
C LEU A 83 -8.99 -3.27 -10.17
N PRO A 84 -9.30 -2.20 -10.90
CA PRO A 84 -8.82 -2.00 -12.28
C PRO A 84 -7.30 -1.81 -12.43
N PHE A 85 -6.63 -1.46 -11.32
CA PHE A 85 -5.19 -1.28 -11.25
C PHE A 85 -4.47 -2.47 -10.59
N VAL A 86 -5.15 -3.59 -10.33
CA VAL A 86 -4.56 -4.79 -9.73
C VAL A 86 -4.64 -5.94 -10.74
N SER A 87 -3.51 -6.60 -10.96
CA SER A 87 -3.43 -7.82 -11.78
C SER A 87 -4.23 -8.94 -11.13
N SER A 88 -5.15 -9.55 -11.89
CA SER A 88 -5.96 -10.69 -11.42
C SER A 88 -5.17 -12.00 -11.31
N THR A 89 -3.94 -12.03 -11.81
CA THR A 89 -3.10 -13.24 -11.83
C THR A 89 -2.21 -13.33 -10.60
N ASP A 90 -1.54 -12.21 -10.25
CA ASP A 90 -0.48 -12.19 -9.22
C ASP A 90 -0.66 -11.06 -8.20
N GLY A 91 -1.74 -10.27 -8.28
CA GLY A 91 -2.03 -9.20 -7.33
C GLY A 91 -1.15 -7.96 -7.46
N LYS A 92 -0.27 -7.89 -8.47
CA LYS A 92 0.60 -6.71 -8.66
C LYS A 92 -0.21 -5.47 -9.02
N VAL A 93 0.15 -4.35 -8.40
CA VAL A 93 -0.43 -3.04 -8.69
C VAL A 93 0.27 -2.43 -9.90
N ASP A 94 -0.51 -1.99 -10.88
CA ASP A 94 -0.03 -1.24 -12.04
C ASP A 94 0.23 0.23 -11.64
N PRO A 95 1.49 0.69 -11.57
CA PRO A 95 1.82 2.04 -11.11
C PRO A 95 1.29 3.13 -12.03
N THR A 96 0.97 2.81 -13.30
CA THR A 96 0.45 3.79 -14.26
C THR A 96 -1.02 4.11 -14.06
N LYS A 97 -1.78 3.20 -13.42
CA LYS A 97 -3.23 3.30 -13.23
C LYS A 97 -3.64 3.83 -11.86
N LEU A 98 -2.68 4.00 -10.95
CA LEU A 98 -2.93 4.53 -9.61
C LEU A 98 -2.20 5.86 -9.43
N ASN A 99 -2.97 6.95 -9.27
CA ASN A 99 -2.44 8.32 -9.28
C ASN A 99 -1.27 8.55 -8.30
N VAL A 100 -1.33 7.97 -7.10
CA VAL A 100 -0.25 8.15 -6.10
C VAL A 100 1.08 7.54 -6.56
N LEU A 101 1.06 6.54 -7.44
CA LEU A 101 2.25 5.92 -8.01
C LEU A 101 2.64 6.55 -9.35
N SER A 102 1.68 6.94 -10.19
CA SER A 102 1.96 7.54 -11.50
C SER A 102 2.47 8.98 -11.39
N GLN A 103 2.04 9.71 -10.36
CA GLN A 103 2.49 11.06 -10.03
C GLN A 103 3.38 11.06 -8.78
N TRP A 104 4.23 10.04 -8.66
CA TRP A 104 5.08 9.87 -7.49
C TRP A 104 6.01 11.07 -7.28
N GLY A 105 5.95 11.64 -6.07
CA GLY A 105 6.90 12.61 -5.58
C GLY A 105 7.67 12.03 -4.40
N ARG A 106 8.91 12.49 -4.20
CA ARG A 106 9.76 12.05 -3.07
C ARG A 106 9.12 12.28 -1.68
N ASP A 107 8.19 13.22 -1.58
CA ASP A 107 7.48 13.51 -0.34
C ASP A 107 6.41 12.44 -0.01
N SER A 108 6.02 11.61 -0.99
CA SER A 108 5.15 10.46 -0.80
C SER A 108 5.80 9.37 0.05
N SER A 109 4.98 8.55 0.69
CA SER A 109 5.38 7.49 1.64
C SER A 109 4.57 6.21 1.44
N ILE A 110 4.92 5.14 2.16
CA ILE A 110 4.13 3.90 2.22
C ILE A 110 2.68 4.20 2.64
N GLU A 111 2.50 5.07 3.64
CA GLU A 111 1.18 5.54 4.07
C GLU A 111 0.38 6.18 2.93
N THR A 112 0.99 7.09 2.16
CA THR A 112 0.28 7.75 1.04
C THR A 112 -0.21 6.74 0.01
N VAL A 113 0.56 5.66 -0.21
CA VAL A 113 0.17 4.58 -1.13
C VAL A 113 -1.04 3.82 -0.59
N LEU A 114 -1.00 3.39 0.67
CA LEU A 114 -2.10 2.64 1.29
C LEU A 114 -3.38 3.46 1.38
N VAL A 115 -3.28 4.73 1.80
CA VAL A 115 -4.42 5.66 1.84
C VAL A 115 -4.95 5.94 0.43
N GLY A 116 -4.08 6.08 -0.56
CA GLY A 116 -4.44 6.26 -1.96
C GLY A 116 -5.23 5.07 -2.51
N ILE A 117 -4.77 3.85 -2.25
CA ILE A 117 -5.46 2.61 -2.62
C ILE A 117 -6.83 2.54 -1.94
N ARG A 118 -6.90 2.81 -0.63
CA ARG A 118 -8.16 2.78 0.13
C ARG A 118 -9.17 3.80 -0.40
N ARG A 119 -8.71 5.00 -0.79
CA ARG A 119 -9.55 6.01 -1.42
C ARG A 119 -10.10 5.54 -2.76
N GLU A 120 -9.29 4.86 -3.57
CA GLU A 120 -9.74 4.28 -4.83
C GLU A 120 -10.78 3.17 -4.63
N MET A 121 -10.65 2.33 -3.59
CA MET A 121 -11.68 1.34 -3.22
C MET A 121 -13.03 2.00 -2.90
N ALA A 122 -13.01 3.20 -2.28
CA ALA A 122 -14.21 3.97 -1.97
C ALA A 122 -14.78 4.76 -3.16
N SER A 123 -14.04 4.85 -4.27
CA SER A 123 -14.45 5.64 -5.44
C SER A 123 -15.77 5.14 -6.02
N PHE A 124 -16.49 6.03 -6.71
CA PHE A 124 -17.78 5.70 -7.31
C PHE A 124 -17.72 4.49 -8.25
N ASN A 125 -16.62 4.36 -9.00
CA ASN A 125 -16.42 3.30 -9.99
C ASN A 125 -16.07 1.95 -9.34
N ASN A 126 -15.42 1.96 -8.17
CA ASN A 126 -14.88 0.74 -7.56
C ASN A 126 -15.73 0.21 -6.39
N ARG A 127 -16.45 1.08 -5.67
CA ARG A 127 -17.17 0.73 -4.43
C ARG A 127 -18.26 -0.33 -4.56
N LYS A 128 -18.64 -0.71 -5.79
CA LYS A 128 -19.66 -1.73 -6.11
C LYS A 128 -19.13 -2.89 -6.96
N LEU A 129 -17.82 -2.96 -7.23
CA LEU A 129 -17.25 -4.02 -8.06
C LEU A 129 -17.40 -5.38 -7.38
N PRO A 130 -17.89 -6.43 -8.07
CA PRO A 130 -17.97 -7.77 -7.51
C PRO A 130 -16.60 -8.22 -7.02
N GLN A 131 -16.51 -8.62 -5.76
CA GLN A 131 -15.26 -9.03 -5.14
C GLN A 131 -15.13 -10.56 -5.07
N PRO A 132 -13.91 -11.10 -5.12
CA PRO A 132 -13.65 -12.50 -4.81
C PRO A 132 -14.14 -12.89 -3.40
N PRO A 133 -14.27 -14.20 -3.11
CA PRO A 133 -14.54 -14.69 -1.76
C PRO A 133 -13.55 -14.10 -0.76
N GLU A 134 -14.05 -13.70 0.41
CA GLU A 134 -13.21 -13.19 1.49
C GLU A 134 -12.20 -14.25 1.95
N GLY A 135 -11.01 -13.81 2.36
CA GLY A 135 -9.92 -14.70 2.79
C GLY A 135 -9.16 -15.40 1.65
N SER A 136 -9.58 -15.24 0.38
CA SER A 136 -8.80 -15.76 -0.75
C SER A 136 -7.51 -14.96 -0.98
N THR A 137 -6.44 -15.65 -1.38
CA THR A 137 -5.11 -15.06 -1.66
C THR A 137 -4.68 -15.31 -3.10
N PHE A 138 -3.78 -14.46 -3.63
CA PHE A 138 -3.16 -14.67 -4.94
C PHE A 138 -2.19 -15.85 -4.91
#